data_AF-A0A7Y4QQY7-F1
#
_entry.id   AF-A0A7Y4QQY7-F1
#
_cell.length_a   1.000
_cell.length_b   1.000
_cell.length_c   1.000
_cell.angle_alpha   90.00
_cell.angle_beta   90.00
_cell.angle_gamma   90.00
#
_symmetry.space_group_name_H-M   'P 1'
#
loop_
_entity.id
_entity.type
_entity.pdbx_description
1 polymer ?
#
loop_
_entity_poly.entity_id
_entity_poly.type
_entity_poly.pdbx_seq_one_letter_code
_entity_poly.pdbx_strand_id
1 'polypeptide(L)'
;LYIFVVCVIAIKGANLDLTQVVEDDGKPKVFLSPDSLQKLYEIIKKSIIVDTNLYVIIKKSDLEKMDDKIKQLVVNPMNVQISSSPINTFTTNQIEQPKIEEKPEDKKDPGEMQEIRIGNIQLTQYTNNTLNNPYDTPLEVEGITSIPPKSSKTFQTGGQSTITIKVGSSTKTVELKPNEKPKINMQRVASMGEETRVSQLQSSTCYRVTIGDDFPGQLDVKFNGPVTVKTVGAGVYDITMNAFGSKSAFDNFTDGKDSPYSVGFTVSVSDNIAGHKITGQNSFIFGEW
;
A
#
# COMPACT_ATOMS: atom_id res chain seq x y z
N LEU A 1 -2.21 -2.53 -13.57
CA LEU A 1 -2.16 -4.00 -13.74
C LEU A 1 -3.51 -4.50 -14.31
N TYR A 2 -3.94 -4.01 -15.48
CA TYR A 2 -5.29 -4.28 -16.05
C TYR A 2 -5.25 -4.96 -17.43
N ILE A 3 -4.08 -5.44 -17.88
CA ILE A 3 -3.89 -6.06 -19.22
C ILE A 3 -3.69 -7.58 -19.16
N PHE A 4 -3.46 -8.18 -18.00
CA PHE A 4 -3.14 -9.62 -17.92
C PHE A 4 -4.33 -10.57 -17.76
N VAL A 5 -5.56 -10.08 -17.57
CA VAL A 5 -6.74 -10.95 -17.42
C VAL A 5 -7.37 -11.34 -18.78
N VAL A 6 -6.99 -10.68 -19.88
CA VAL A 6 -7.58 -10.98 -21.21
C VAL A 6 -6.82 -12.08 -21.97
N CYS A 7 -5.55 -12.36 -21.65
CA CYS A 7 -4.75 -13.31 -22.44
C CYS A 7 -5.03 -14.80 -22.16
N VAL A 8 -5.69 -15.19 -21.06
CA VAL A 8 -5.89 -16.63 -20.75
C VAL A 8 -7.17 -17.18 -21.39
N ILE A 9 -8.10 -16.33 -21.83
CA ILE A 9 -9.34 -16.78 -22.50
C ILE A 9 -9.11 -17.07 -24.00
N ALA A 10 -8.04 -16.53 -24.59
CA ALA A 10 -7.72 -16.75 -26.01
C ALA A 10 -7.17 -18.17 -26.33
N ILE A 11 -6.76 -18.96 -25.33
CA ILE A 11 -6.10 -20.26 -25.57
C ILE A 11 -7.09 -21.45 -25.66
N LYS A 12 -8.40 -21.22 -25.52
CA LYS A 12 -9.42 -22.25 -25.82
C LYS A 12 -10.59 -21.72 -26.65
N GLY A 13 -10.31 -21.39 -27.91
CA GLY A 13 -11.24 -21.65 -29.03
C GLY A 13 -12.52 -20.82 -29.13
N ALA A 14 -12.54 -19.57 -28.64
CA ALA A 14 -13.64 -18.65 -28.91
C ALA A 14 -13.26 -17.70 -30.05
N ASN A 15 -13.98 -17.77 -31.18
CA ASN A 15 -13.82 -16.88 -32.32
C ASN A 15 -14.47 -15.53 -31.98
N LEU A 16 -13.69 -14.47 -31.81
CA LEU A 16 -14.16 -13.13 -31.45
C LEU A 16 -14.11 -12.24 -32.70
N ASP A 17 -15.29 -11.91 -33.22
CA ASP A 17 -15.46 -10.93 -34.30
C ASP A 17 -15.33 -9.51 -33.72
N LEU A 18 -14.34 -8.76 -34.17
CA LEU A 18 -13.95 -7.44 -33.64
C LEU A 18 -14.49 -6.28 -34.49
N THR A 19 -15.45 -6.52 -35.38
CA THR A 19 -15.90 -5.52 -36.37
C THR A 19 -16.82 -4.40 -35.85
N GLN A 20 -17.17 -4.35 -34.55
CA GLN A 20 -18.14 -3.36 -34.08
C GLN A 20 -17.75 -2.69 -32.75
N VAL A 21 -16.54 -2.14 -32.68
CA VAL A 21 -16.16 -1.21 -31.61
C VAL A 21 -15.70 0.10 -32.25
N VAL A 22 -16.66 0.90 -32.70
CA VAL A 22 -16.47 2.33 -32.96
C VAL A 22 -17.62 3.11 -32.33
N GLU A 23 -17.19 4.05 -31.50
CA GLU A 23 -17.81 5.31 -31.05
C GLU A 23 -18.88 5.37 -29.93
N ASP A 24 -18.53 6.27 -29.01
CA ASP A 24 -19.24 7.01 -27.98
C ASP A 24 -19.58 6.45 -26.58
N ASP A 25 -19.09 7.23 -25.60
CA ASP A 25 -19.35 7.30 -24.16
C ASP A 25 -18.80 6.20 -23.22
N GLY A 26 -17.47 6.11 -23.16
CA GLY A 26 -16.67 6.39 -21.94
C GLY A 26 -16.91 5.62 -20.63
N LYS A 27 -17.79 4.62 -20.56
CA LYS A 27 -17.97 3.74 -19.40
C LYS A 27 -18.14 2.30 -19.89
N PRO A 28 -17.26 1.35 -19.50
CA PRO A 28 -17.48 -0.05 -19.83
C PRO A 28 -18.71 -0.56 -19.06
N LYS A 29 -19.87 -0.60 -19.71
CA LYS A 29 -21.03 -1.35 -19.23
C LYS A 29 -20.84 -2.81 -19.62
N VAL A 30 -20.31 -3.59 -18.69
CA VAL A 30 -20.25 -5.05 -18.85
C VAL A 30 -21.65 -5.60 -18.62
N PHE A 31 -22.36 -5.94 -19.69
CA PHE A 31 -23.57 -6.73 -19.60
C PHE A 31 -23.19 -8.20 -19.41
N LEU A 32 -23.26 -8.67 -18.16
CA LEU A 32 -23.14 -10.10 -17.85
C LEU A 32 -24.46 -10.78 -18.24
N SER A 33 -24.42 -11.66 -19.23
CA SER A 33 -25.59 -12.48 -19.59
C SER A 33 -25.94 -13.43 -18.43
N PRO A 34 -27.24 -13.72 -18.19
CA PRO A 34 -27.69 -14.66 -17.15
C PRO A 34 -26.98 -16.03 -17.22
N ASP A 35 -26.67 -16.49 -18.44
CA ASP A 35 -25.95 -17.74 -18.69
C ASP A 35 -24.53 -17.75 -18.14
N SER A 36 -23.86 -16.58 -18.10
CA SER A 36 -22.50 -16.44 -17.59
C SER A 36 -22.47 -16.50 -16.06
N LEU A 37 -23.50 -15.94 -15.40
CA LEU A 37 -23.71 -16.04 -13.95
C LEU A 37 -24.03 -17.48 -13.52
N GLN A 38 -24.84 -18.19 -14.31
CA GLN A 38 -25.22 -19.56 -13.99
C GLN A 38 -24.03 -20.54 -14.13
N LYS A 39 -23.17 -20.32 -15.13
CA LYS A 39 -21.90 -21.04 -15.27
C LYS A 39 -20.92 -20.74 -14.12
N LEU A 40 -20.84 -19.49 -13.68
CA LEU A 40 -20.02 -19.12 -12.53
C LEU A 40 -20.51 -19.80 -11.25
N TYR A 41 -21.83 -19.84 -11.03
CA TYR A 41 -22.45 -20.48 -9.88
C TYR A 41 -22.21 -22.01 -9.86
N GLU A 42 -22.32 -22.67 -11.02
CA GLU A 42 -21.98 -24.09 -11.19
C GLU A 42 -20.51 -24.39 -10.83
N ILE A 43 -19.58 -23.49 -11.18
CA ILE A 43 -18.15 -23.63 -10.87
C ILE A 43 -17.89 -23.45 -9.38
N ILE A 44 -18.51 -22.45 -8.74
CA ILE A 44 -18.38 -22.21 -7.29
C ILE A 44 -18.92 -23.42 -6.51
N LYS A 45 -20.07 -23.97 -6.90
CA LYS A 45 -20.69 -25.11 -6.21
C LYS A 45 -19.83 -26.39 -6.22
N LYS A 46 -18.95 -26.55 -7.22
CA LYS A 46 -18.07 -27.72 -7.39
C LYS A 46 -16.66 -27.51 -6.82
N SER A 47 -16.36 -26.34 -6.25
CA SER A 47 -15.03 -25.95 -5.81
C SER A 47 -14.98 -25.66 -4.30
N ILE A 48 -13.82 -25.85 -3.68
CA ILE A 48 -13.57 -25.45 -2.28
C ILE A 48 -12.91 -24.07 -2.31
N ILE A 49 -13.42 -23.14 -1.51
CA ILE A 49 -12.90 -21.77 -1.41
C ILE A 49 -11.97 -21.70 -0.20
N VAL A 50 -10.72 -21.31 -0.40
CA VAL A 50 -9.77 -21.01 0.68
C VAL A 50 -9.52 -19.51 0.66
N ASP A 51 -9.76 -18.87 1.80
CA ASP A 51 -9.55 -17.44 1.97
C ASP A 51 -8.28 -17.18 2.77
N THR A 52 -7.33 -16.49 2.15
CA THR A 52 -6.60 -15.39 2.79
C THR A 52 -6.25 -14.36 1.71
N ASN A 53 -7.18 -13.44 1.42
CA ASN A 53 -7.03 -12.20 0.64
C ASN A 53 -6.75 -12.30 -0.88
N LEU A 54 -6.83 -13.48 -1.51
CA LEU A 54 -7.03 -13.62 -2.96
C LEU A 54 -7.75 -14.94 -3.24
N TYR A 55 -8.97 -14.91 -3.78
CA TYR A 55 -9.74 -16.13 -4.04
C TYR A 55 -9.07 -16.99 -5.12
N VAL A 56 -8.47 -18.11 -4.71
CA VAL A 56 -8.00 -19.16 -5.63
C VAL A 56 -9.05 -20.25 -5.67
N ILE A 57 -9.65 -20.48 -6.84
CA ILE A 57 -10.65 -21.52 -7.06
C ILE A 57 -9.94 -22.77 -7.61
N ILE A 58 -9.90 -23.84 -6.81
CA ILE A 58 -9.29 -25.13 -7.20
C ILE A 58 -10.41 -26.16 -7.38
N LYS A 59 -10.31 -26.97 -8.44
CA LYS A 59 -11.22 -28.09 -8.66
C LYS A 59 -10.94 -29.20 -7.65
N LYS A 60 -12.01 -29.79 -7.11
CA LYS A 60 -11.92 -30.86 -6.10
C LYS A 60 -11.06 -32.06 -6.57
N SER A 61 -11.13 -32.42 -7.85
CA SER A 61 -10.34 -33.51 -8.46
C SER A 61 -8.84 -33.27 -8.47
N ASP A 62 -8.42 -32.00 -8.44
CA ASP A 62 -7.02 -31.61 -8.54
C ASP A 62 -6.41 -31.45 -7.14
N LEU A 63 -7.24 -31.17 -6.11
CA LEU A 63 -6.85 -31.16 -4.70
C LEU A 63 -6.41 -32.55 -4.20
N GLU A 64 -7.07 -33.61 -4.66
CA GLU A 64 -6.74 -34.99 -4.26
C GLU A 64 -5.32 -35.40 -4.69
N LYS A 65 -4.79 -34.77 -5.74
CA LYS A 65 -3.47 -35.02 -6.32
C LYS A 65 -2.37 -34.10 -5.77
N MET A 66 -2.72 -33.13 -4.93
CA MET A 66 -1.75 -32.22 -4.31
C MET A 66 -1.08 -32.84 -3.08
N ASP A 67 0.09 -32.30 -2.73
CA ASP A 67 0.87 -32.67 -1.56
C ASP A 67 0.04 -32.52 -0.26
N ASP A 68 0.19 -33.45 0.68
CA ASP A 68 -0.65 -33.56 1.88
C ASP A 68 -0.50 -32.36 2.82
N LYS A 69 0.62 -31.61 2.74
CA LYS A 69 0.79 -30.34 3.47
C LYS A 69 -0.16 -29.24 3.00
N ILE A 70 -0.50 -29.21 1.70
CA ILE A 70 -1.44 -28.22 1.14
C ILE A 70 -2.88 -28.61 1.47
N LYS A 71 -3.18 -29.91 1.52
CA LYS A 71 -4.50 -30.41 1.93
C LYS A 71 -4.88 -30.02 3.36
N GLN A 72 -3.91 -29.98 4.29
CA GLN A 72 -4.16 -29.57 5.68
C GLN A 72 -4.55 -28.09 5.82
N LEU A 73 -4.02 -27.20 4.97
CA LEU A 73 -4.38 -25.77 4.94
C LEU A 73 -5.81 -25.52 4.41
N VAL A 74 -6.35 -26.46 3.63
CA VAL A 74 -7.67 -26.35 2.97
C VAL A 74 -8.80 -26.85 3.87
N VAL A 75 -8.51 -27.72 4.84
CA VAL A 75 -9.54 -28.41 5.66
C VAL A 75 -9.76 -27.77 7.04
N ASN A 76 -8.80 -27.00 7.58
CA ASN A 76 -8.94 -26.34 8.89
C ASN A 76 -8.75 -24.81 8.82
N PRO A 77 -9.82 -24.02 8.64
CA PRO A 77 -9.75 -22.56 8.78
C PRO A 77 -9.73 -22.05 10.25
N MET A 78 -9.65 -22.92 11.27
CA MET A 78 -9.46 -22.52 12.67
C MET A 78 -8.55 -23.49 13.43
N ASN A 79 -7.28 -23.12 13.61
CA ASN A 79 -6.48 -23.28 14.83
C ASN A 79 -5.01 -22.97 14.53
N VAL A 80 -4.66 -21.68 14.55
CA VAL A 80 -3.30 -21.26 14.90
C VAL A 80 -3.29 -21.13 16.41
N GLN A 81 -2.95 -22.23 17.09
CA GLN A 81 -2.77 -22.25 18.53
C GLN A 81 -1.36 -21.76 18.83
N ILE A 82 -1.26 -20.57 19.41
CA ILE A 82 -0.03 -20.06 20.03
C ILE A 82 0.25 -20.95 21.24
N SER A 83 1.40 -21.60 21.26
CA SER A 83 1.90 -22.36 22.39
C SER A 83 2.22 -21.43 23.57
N SER A 84 1.30 -21.33 24.53
CA SER A 84 1.57 -20.84 25.88
C SER A 84 1.78 -22.02 26.83
N SER A 85 2.93 -22.08 27.49
CA SER A 85 3.24 -23.05 28.54
C SER A 85 2.29 -22.93 29.75
N PRO A 86 1.93 -24.04 30.43
CA PRO A 86 0.97 -24.03 31.53
C PRO A 86 1.62 -23.72 32.89
N ILE A 87 0.96 -22.91 33.72
CA ILE A 87 1.14 -22.85 35.17
C ILE A 87 -0.18 -23.28 35.82
N ASN A 88 -0.03 -24.09 36.87
CA ASN A 88 -1.01 -24.97 37.49
C ASN A 88 -2.26 -24.31 38.07
N THR A 89 -3.35 -25.08 37.98
CA THR A 89 -4.60 -24.99 38.73
C THR A 89 -4.41 -25.13 40.24
N PHE A 90 -5.12 -24.30 41.01
CA PHE A 90 -5.64 -24.68 42.33
C PHE A 90 -7.16 -24.50 42.35
N THR A 91 -7.81 -25.56 42.80
CA THR A 91 -9.23 -25.69 43.15
C THR A 91 -9.65 -24.71 44.25
N THR A 92 -10.94 -24.37 44.35
CA THR A 92 -11.80 -24.60 45.55
C THR A 92 -13.21 -23.96 45.39
N ASN A 93 -14.21 -24.84 45.45
CA ASN A 93 -15.57 -24.78 46.04
C ASN A 93 -16.54 -23.58 45.91
N GLN A 94 -17.78 -23.96 45.56
CA GLN A 94 -19.07 -23.30 45.78
C GLN A 94 -19.23 -22.71 47.19
N ILE A 95 -19.77 -21.48 47.30
CA ILE A 95 -20.65 -21.04 48.40
C ILE A 95 -21.71 -20.06 47.83
N GLU A 96 -22.89 -20.13 48.44
CA GLU A 96 -24.23 -19.61 48.12
C GLU A 96 -24.38 -18.09 47.96
N GLN A 97 -25.44 -17.70 47.23
CA GLN A 97 -26.02 -16.36 47.24
C GLN A 97 -26.54 -15.98 48.65
N PRO A 98 -26.40 -14.70 49.01
CA PRO A 98 -27.53 -14.01 49.63
C PRO A 98 -27.94 -12.74 48.86
N LYS A 99 -29.25 -12.53 48.87
CA LYS A 99 -29.99 -11.38 48.34
C LYS A 99 -30.11 -10.31 49.45
N ILE A 100 -30.46 -9.08 49.04
CA ILE A 100 -30.86 -7.90 49.85
C ILE A 100 -29.63 -7.02 50.19
N GLU A 101 -29.56 -5.71 49.90
CA GLU A 101 -30.48 -4.62 50.26
C GLU A 101 -30.23 -3.35 49.41
N GLU A 102 -31.28 -2.55 49.16
CA GLU A 102 -31.26 -1.27 48.45
C GLU A 102 -30.98 -0.10 49.42
N LYS A 103 -30.30 0.95 48.88
CA LYS A 103 -30.10 2.36 49.33
C LYS A 103 -28.73 2.72 49.95
N PRO A 104 -28.30 4.01 49.88
CA PRO A 104 -28.66 5.12 48.97
C PRO A 104 -27.44 5.77 48.29
N GLU A 105 -27.70 6.76 47.42
CA GLU A 105 -26.74 7.61 46.71
C GLU A 105 -25.62 8.18 47.62
N ASP A 106 -24.41 7.66 47.50
CA ASP A 106 -23.20 8.36 47.94
C ASP A 106 -22.66 9.21 46.80
N LYS A 107 -22.66 10.52 47.06
CA LYS A 107 -22.01 11.56 46.25
C LYS A 107 -20.57 11.15 45.97
N LYS A 108 -20.27 10.84 44.70
CA LYS A 108 -18.89 10.67 44.26
C LYS A 108 -18.18 12.02 44.29
N ASP A 109 -17.07 12.02 45.02
CA ASP A 109 -16.02 13.02 45.06
C ASP A 109 -15.61 13.48 43.63
N PRO A 110 -15.50 14.79 43.36
CA PRO A 110 -15.02 15.30 42.08
C PRO A 110 -13.49 15.21 42.04
N GLY A 111 -12.95 14.08 41.61
CA GLY A 111 -11.49 13.91 41.59
C GLY A 111 -10.90 12.90 40.61
N GLU A 112 -11.68 12.00 40.01
CA GLU A 112 -11.15 11.11 38.99
C GLU A 112 -11.23 11.78 37.62
N MET A 113 -10.12 12.42 37.25
CA MET A 113 -9.81 12.85 35.89
C MET A 113 -10.08 11.65 34.97
N GLN A 114 -11.18 11.68 34.22
CA GLN A 114 -11.54 10.59 33.30
C GLN A 114 -10.42 10.50 32.27
N GLU A 115 -9.53 9.54 32.44
CA GLU A 115 -8.42 9.35 31.51
C GLU A 115 -9.00 9.17 30.11
N ILE A 116 -8.52 9.98 29.16
CA ILE A 116 -8.92 9.86 27.77
C ILE A 116 -8.44 8.50 27.27
N ARG A 117 -9.35 7.51 27.30
CA ARG A 117 -9.19 6.12 26.83
C ARG A 117 -9.09 6.00 25.30
N ILE A 118 -8.72 7.06 24.60
CA ILE A 118 -8.28 6.89 23.22
C ILE A 118 -7.00 6.06 23.35
N GLY A 119 -7.02 4.85 22.77
CA GLY A 119 -5.84 3.99 22.68
C GLY A 119 -4.64 4.76 22.11
N ASN A 120 -3.42 4.21 22.24
CA ASN A 120 -2.18 4.92 21.87
C ASN A 120 -2.32 5.76 20.59
N ILE A 121 -2.50 7.08 20.78
CA ILE A 121 -2.63 8.03 19.69
C ILE A 121 -1.22 8.24 19.17
N GLN A 122 -0.98 7.87 17.91
CA GLN A 122 0.26 8.16 17.22
C GLN A 122 -0.01 9.24 16.18
N LEU A 123 0.52 10.43 16.43
CA LEU A 123 0.53 11.53 15.48
C LEU A 123 1.96 11.75 15.00
N THR A 124 2.12 12.18 13.77
CA THR A 124 3.42 12.54 13.18
C THR A 124 3.43 14.02 12.86
N GLN A 125 4.56 14.70 13.06
CA GLN A 125 4.78 16.11 12.68
C GLN A 125 4.70 16.31 11.16
N TYR A 126 4.40 17.54 10.73
CA TYR A 126 4.45 17.95 9.31
C TYR A 126 3.76 16.97 8.34
N THR A 127 2.58 16.48 8.72
CA THR A 127 1.77 15.60 7.87
C THR A 127 0.29 15.72 8.20
N ASN A 128 -0.53 15.13 7.34
CA ASN A 128 -1.96 14.97 7.54
C ASN A 128 -2.23 13.76 8.43
N ASN A 129 -2.66 14.02 9.66
CA ASN A 129 -3.04 12.98 10.60
C ASN A 129 -4.56 12.83 10.61
N THR A 130 -5.03 11.59 10.69
CA THR A 130 -6.46 11.30 10.85
C THR A 130 -6.70 10.78 12.25
N LEU A 131 -7.56 11.46 13.00
CA LEU A 131 -7.97 11.02 14.32
C LEU A 131 -9.46 10.70 14.33
N ASN A 132 -9.80 9.58 14.96
CA ASN A 132 -11.18 9.18 15.18
C ASN A 132 -11.63 9.60 16.58
N ASN A 133 -12.78 10.25 16.67
CA ASN A 133 -13.43 10.59 17.92
C ASN A 133 -14.52 9.55 18.24
N PRO A 134 -14.27 8.60 19.18
CA PRO A 134 -15.26 7.60 19.57
C PRO A 134 -16.28 8.13 20.58
N TYR A 135 -16.16 9.36 21.07
CA TYR A 135 -16.98 9.91 22.14
C TYR A 135 -18.24 10.59 21.61
N ASP A 136 -19.20 10.79 22.51
CA ASP A 136 -20.45 11.52 22.26
C ASP A 136 -20.29 13.04 22.38
N THR A 137 -19.09 13.50 22.77
CA THR A 137 -18.71 14.91 22.83
C THR A 137 -17.63 15.23 21.79
N PRO A 138 -17.51 16.51 21.36
CA PRO A 138 -16.44 16.90 20.45
C PRO A 138 -15.07 16.66 21.07
N LEU A 139 -14.13 16.19 20.25
CA LEU A 139 -12.72 16.08 20.60
C LEU A 139 -11.99 17.30 20.03
N GLU A 140 -11.39 18.08 20.91
CA GLU A 140 -10.63 19.26 20.55
C GLU A 140 -9.14 18.91 20.48
N VAL A 141 -8.54 19.16 19.32
CA VAL A 141 -7.10 19.17 19.11
C VAL A 141 -6.66 20.62 19.27
N GLU A 142 -6.06 20.93 20.42
CA GLU A 142 -5.81 22.31 20.86
C GLU A 142 -5.07 23.11 19.78
N GLY A 143 -5.65 24.26 19.38
CA GLY A 143 -5.07 25.17 18.39
C GLY A 143 -5.10 24.69 16.93
N ILE A 144 -5.69 23.53 16.62
CA ILE A 144 -5.70 22.98 15.25
C ILE A 144 -7.12 22.73 14.75
N THR A 145 -7.91 21.92 15.46
CA THR A 145 -9.25 21.55 15.00
C THR A 145 -10.12 20.99 16.11
N SER A 146 -11.44 21.04 15.93
CA SER A 146 -12.40 20.20 16.65
C SER A 146 -12.91 19.08 15.74
N ILE A 147 -13.05 17.88 16.30
CA ILE A 147 -13.57 16.67 15.67
C ILE A 147 -14.94 16.38 16.25
N PRO A 148 -16.02 16.41 15.45
CA PRO A 148 -17.37 16.14 15.93
C PRO A 148 -17.51 14.79 16.65
N PRO A 149 -18.53 14.62 17.50
CA PRO A 149 -18.86 13.33 18.11
C PRO A 149 -18.97 12.20 17.09
N LYS A 150 -18.50 11.00 17.45
CA LYS A 150 -18.60 9.77 16.63
C LYS A 150 -18.10 9.93 15.19
N SER A 151 -17.10 10.79 14.97
CA SER A 151 -16.60 11.09 13.63
C SER A 151 -15.08 11.06 13.57
N SER A 152 -14.55 10.92 12.35
CA SER A 152 -13.11 11.04 12.07
C SER A 152 -12.84 12.32 11.29
N LYS A 153 -11.71 12.95 11.56
CA LYS A 153 -11.27 14.13 10.82
C LYS A 153 -9.76 14.06 10.55
N THR A 154 -9.40 14.41 9.32
CA THR A 154 -8.00 14.61 8.92
C THR A 154 -7.63 16.08 9.13
N PHE A 155 -6.46 16.31 9.70
CA PHE A 155 -5.91 17.65 9.92
C PHE A 155 -4.39 17.63 9.78
N GLN A 156 -3.83 18.76 9.34
CA GLN A 156 -2.40 18.93 9.21
C GLN A 156 -1.77 19.33 10.55
N THR A 157 -0.66 18.69 10.88
CA THR A 157 0.16 19.06 12.04
C THR A 157 1.40 19.83 11.57
N GLY A 158 1.91 20.72 12.43
CA GLY A 158 3.12 21.50 12.17
C GLY A 158 4.35 20.89 12.84
N GLY A 159 5.27 21.77 13.26
CA GLY A 159 6.51 21.40 13.95
C GLY A 159 6.39 21.21 15.46
N GLN A 160 5.18 21.17 16.02
CA GLN A 160 5.01 20.95 17.46
C GLN A 160 5.46 19.53 17.82
N SER A 161 6.21 19.36 18.92
CA SER A 161 6.60 18.05 19.45
C SER A 161 5.48 17.37 20.24
N THR A 162 4.50 18.15 20.70
CA THR A 162 3.37 17.67 21.51
C THR A 162 2.10 18.43 21.14
N ILE A 163 0.96 17.76 21.23
CA ILE A 163 -0.37 18.36 21.08
C ILE A 163 -1.24 17.95 22.26
N THR A 164 -2.00 18.89 22.81
CA THR A 164 -3.03 18.60 23.81
C THR A 164 -4.34 18.24 23.12
N ILE A 165 -4.94 17.15 23.56
CA ILE A 165 -6.27 16.71 23.16
C ILE A 165 -7.20 16.85 24.34
N LYS A 166 -8.37 17.44 24.11
CA LYS A 166 -9.41 17.64 25.12
C LYS A 166 -10.71 16.97 24.71
N VAL A 167 -11.35 16.29 25.65
CA VAL A 167 -12.67 15.68 25.49
C VAL A 167 -13.46 15.97 26.76
N GLY A 168 -14.50 16.81 26.67
CA GLY A 168 -15.24 17.26 27.85
C GLY A 168 -14.33 17.99 28.86
N SER A 169 -14.26 17.49 30.09
CA SER A 169 -13.39 18.00 31.17
C SER A 169 -12.00 17.40 31.17
N SER A 170 -11.75 16.36 30.37
CA SER A 170 -10.49 15.63 30.36
C SER A 170 -9.52 16.19 29.33
N THR A 171 -8.23 16.17 29.65
CA THR A 171 -7.14 16.56 28.75
C THR A 171 -6.07 15.48 28.72
N LYS A 172 -5.40 15.33 27.58
CA LYS A 172 -4.29 14.40 27.37
C LYS A 172 -3.28 15.02 26.41
N THR A 173 -2.02 15.08 26.80
CA THR A 173 -0.93 15.49 25.91
C THR A 173 -0.41 14.27 25.15
N VAL A 174 -0.26 14.41 23.84
CA VAL A 174 0.23 13.39 22.93
C VAL A 174 1.52 13.89 22.29
N GLU A 175 2.56 13.05 22.31
CA GLU A 175 3.82 13.32 21.61
C GLU A 175 3.69 13.01 20.12
N LEU A 176 4.28 13.88 19.29
CA LEU A 176 4.30 13.71 17.84
C LEU A 176 5.61 13.08 17.43
N LYS A 177 5.54 11.97 16.69
CA LYS A 177 6.70 11.37 16.02
C LYS A 177 7.23 12.35 14.96
N PRO A 178 8.54 12.57 14.86
CA PRO A 178 9.11 13.28 13.72
C PRO A 178 8.74 12.60 12.39
N ASN A 179 8.46 13.40 11.35
CA ASN A 179 8.33 12.86 10.00
C ASN A 179 9.70 12.35 9.54
N GLU A 180 9.76 11.13 9.02
CA GLU A 180 11.01 10.60 8.49
C GLU A 180 11.26 11.15 7.08
N LYS A 181 12.53 11.18 6.66
CA LYS A 181 12.85 11.55 5.28
C LYS A 181 12.45 10.39 4.36
N PRO A 182 11.90 10.69 3.16
CA PRO A 182 11.69 9.67 2.14
C PRO A 182 13.00 8.94 1.83
N LYS A 183 12.92 7.74 1.26
CA LYS A 183 14.08 6.94 0.84
C LYS A 183 13.95 6.56 -0.63
N ILE A 184 14.95 6.91 -1.43
CA ILE A 184 15.05 6.47 -2.84
C ILE A 184 15.91 5.20 -2.88
N ASN A 185 15.33 4.11 -3.38
CA ASN A 185 16.06 2.91 -3.74
C ASN A 185 16.05 2.76 -5.28
N MET A 186 17.22 2.64 -5.89
CA MET A 186 17.37 2.47 -7.34
C MET A 186 18.02 1.13 -7.62
N GLN A 187 17.24 0.20 -8.16
CA GLN A 187 17.71 -1.12 -8.54
C GLN A 187 17.97 -1.16 -10.05
N ARG A 188 19.18 -1.54 -10.45
CA ARG A 188 19.48 -1.87 -11.84
C ARG A 188 18.84 -3.21 -12.18
N VAL A 189 18.10 -3.25 -13.28
CA VAL A 189 17.42 -4.48 -13.75
C VAL A 189 17.91 -4.95 -15.13
N ALA A 190 18.51 -4.08 -15.93
CA ALA A 190 19.16 -4.44 -17.19
C ALA A 190 20.68 -4.59 -17.04
N SER A 191 21.28 -5.42 -17.89
CA SER A 191 22.74 -5.45 -18.07
C SER A 191 23.18 -4.18 -18.82
N MET A 192 24.30 -3.60 -18.39
CA MET A 192 24.87 -2.36 -18.93
C MET A 192 26.39 -2.47 -18.91
N GLY A 193 27.04 -1.95 -19.95
CA GLY A 193 28.48 -2.04 -20.14
C GLY A 193 28.89 -1.70 -21.57
N GLU A 194 30.16 -1.89 -21.87
CA GLU A 194 30.74 -1.58 -23.20
C GLU A 194 30.04 -2.33 -24.34
N GLU A 195 29.75 -3.61 -24.17
CA GLU A 195 29.05 -4.43 -25.19
C GLU A 195 27.54 -4.13 -25.29
N THR A 196 27.01 -3.20 -24.51
CA THR A 196 25.58 -2.91 -24.49
C THR A 196 25.22 -1.88 -25.56
N ARG A 197 24.18 -2.18 -26.33
CA ARG A 197 23.64 -1.28 -27.36
C ARG A 197 22.67 -0.26 -26.77
N VAL A 198 22.74 0.97 -27.25
CA VAL A 198 21.77 2.04 -26.93
C VAL A 198 20.34 1.59 -27.21
N SER A 199 20.11 0.96 -28.35
CA SER A 199 18.80 0.42 -28.75
C SER A 199 18.23 -0.61 -27.76
N GLN A 200 19.08 -1.40 -27.08
CA GLN A 200 18.65 -2.33 -26.04
C GLN A 200 18.19 -1.58 -24.77
N LEU A 201 18.91 -0.53 -24.39
CA LEU A 201 18.55 0.29 -23.22
C LEU A 201 17.33 1.20 -23.47
N GLN A 202 17.06 1.52 -24.73
CA GLN A 202 15.85 2.27 -25.14
C GLN A 202 14.59 1.41 -25.23
N SER A 203 14.73 0.10 -25.44
CA SER A 203 13.60 -0.83 -25.63
C SER A 203 13.21 -1.59 -24.36
N SER A 204 14.03 -1.54 -23.31
CA SER A 204 13.83 -2.31 -22.08
C SER A 204 13.87 -1.45 -20.82
N THR A 205 13.27 -1.95 -19.74
CA THR A 205 13.40 -1.33 -18.42
C THR A 205 14.82 -1.52 -17.92
N CYS A 206 15.45 -0.41 -17.55
CA CYS A 206 16.85 -0.35 -17.17
C CYS A 206 17.03 -0.26 -15.65
N TYR A 207 16.21 0.58 -15.01
CA TYR A 207 16.17 0.74 -13.56
C TYR A 207 14.74 0.61 -13.05
N ARG A 208 14.61 0.08 -11.83
CA ARG A 208 13.40 0.20 -11.01
C ARG A 208 13.70 1.09 -9.82
N VAL A 209 12.96 2.18 -9.71
CA VAL A 209 13.06 3.15 -8.63
C VAL A 209 11.90 2.94 -7.68
N THR A 210 12.20 2.75 -6.39
CA THR A 210 11.22 2.63 -5.32
C THR A 210 11.44 3.75 -4.33
N ILE A 211 10.37 4.50 -4.04
CA ILE A 211 10.34 5.56 -3.05
C ILE A 211 9.59 5.03 -1.84
N GLY A 212 10.32 4.84 -0.73
CA GLY A 212 9.74 4.46 0.56
C GLY A 212 9.46 5.69 1.40
N ASP A 213 8.22 5.85 1.85
CA ASP A 213 7.76 6.91 2.74
C ASP A 213 6.44 6.50 3.40
N ASP A 214 6.21 6.96 4.63
CA ASP A 214 4.98 6.65 5.37
C ASP A 214 3.76 7.46 4.85
N PHE A 215 4.01 8.56 4.13
CA PHE A 215 3.01 9.51 3.65
C PHE A 215 3.16 9.80 2.15
N PRO A 216 3.02 8.80 1.26
CA PRO A 216 3.29 8.97 -0.18
C PRO A 216 2.41 10.04 -0.87
N GLY A 217 1.25 10.37 -0.31
CA GLY A 217 0.33 11.39 -0.86
C GLY A 217 0.83 12.83 -0.75
N GLN A 218 1.89 13.09 0.05
CA GLN A 218 2.47 14.43 0.19
C GLN A 218 3.74 14.64 -0.66
N LEU A 219 4.18 13.60 -1.37
CA LEU A 219 5.44 13.61 -2.12
C LEU A 219 5.24 14.11 -3.56
N ASP A 220 6.15 14.98 -4.00
CA ASP A 220 6.36 15.34 -5.41
C ASP A 220 7.62 14.66 -5.93
N VAL A 221 7.47 13.85 -6.99
CA VAL A 221 8.54 13.03 -7.56
C VAL A 221 8.85 13.51 -8.97
N LYS A 222 10.10 13.90 -9.20
CA LYS A 222 10.59 14.44 -10.47
C LYS A 222 11.78 13.63 -10.99
N PHE A 223 11.73 13.31 -12.28
CA PHE A 223 12.80 12.63 -12.99
C PHE A 223 13.41 13.59 -14.00
N ASN A 224 14.73 13.75 -13.97
CA ASN A 224 15.49 14.59 -14.88
C ASN A 224 16.50 13.75 -15.64
N GLY A 225 16.69 14.06 -16.92
CA GLY A 225 17.56 13.33 -17.84
C GLY A 225 16.79 12.70 -18.99
N PRO A 226 17.49 12.11 -19.97
CA PRO A 226 16.86 11.49 -21.14
C PRO A 226 16.30 10.11 -20.77
N VAL A 227 15.18 10.12 -20.06
CA VAL A 227 14.51 8.92 -19.55
C VAL A 227 13.02 8.93 -19.86
N THR A 228 12.48 7.74 -20.08
CA THR A 228 11.05 7.49 -20.07
C THR A 228 10.70 6.81 -18.76
N VAL A 229 9.70 7.34 -18.06
CA VAL A 229 9.26 6.86 -16.75
C VAL A 229 7.90 6.22 -16.88
N LYS A 230 7.77 5.00 -16.36
CA LYS A 230 6.50 4.28 -16.29
C LYS A 230 6.17 3.94 -14.84
N THR A 231 5.07 4.47 -14.34
CA THR A 231 4.55 4.11 -13.02
C THR A 231 3.99 2.69 -13.05
N VAL A 232 4.52 1.81 -12.20
CA VAL A 232 4.10 0.41 -12.10
C VAL A 232 3.33 0.11 -10.82
N GLY A 233 3.54 0.92 -9.77
CA GLY A 233 2.84 0.83 -8.49
C GLY A 233 2.99 2.12 -7.70
N ALA A 234 2.36 2.19 -6.52
CA ALA A 234 2.50 3.33 -5.62
C ALA A 234 3.97 3.49 -5.20
N GLY A 235 4.58 4.62 -5.54
CA GLY A 235 6.00 4.89 -5.26
C GLY A 235 6.99 4.03 -6.06
N VAL A 236 6.54 3.29 -7.09
CA VAL A 236 7.41 2.42 -7.91
C VAL A 236 7.38 2.82 -9.38
N TYR A 237 8.56 3.07 -9.93
CA TYR A 237 8.76 3.60 -11.27
C TYR A 237 9.77 2.76 -12.03
N ASP A 238 9.38 2.29 -13.22
CA ASP A 238 10.28 1.67 -14.18
C ASP A 238 10.86 2.75 -15.09
N ILE A 239 12.18 2.77 -15.21
CA ILE A 239 12.94 3.77 -15.96
C ILE A 239 13.59 3.09 -17.16
N THR A 240 13.34 3.66 -18.33
CA THR A 240 13.94 3.26 -19.61
C THR A 240 14.72 4.43 -20.15
N MET A 241 15.88 4.17 -20.76
CA MET A 241 16.67 5.22 -21.38
C MET A 241 15.92 5.78 -22.59
N ASN A 242 15.96 7.08 -22.79
CA ASN A 242 15.39 7.75 -23.97
C ASN A 242 16.35 8.82 -24.46
N ALA A 243 17.55 8.38 -24.83
CA ALA A 243 18.64 9.22 -25.32
C ALA A 243 18.94 8.88 -26.78
N PHE A 244 19.28 9.86 -27.61
CA PHE A 244 19.65 9.71 -29.02
C PHE A 244 18.52 9.14 -29.92
N GLY A 245 17.81 10.04 -30.60
CA GLY A 245 16.73 9.65 -31.53
C GLY A 245 17.19 9.10 -32.88
N SER A 246 18.50 9.11 -33.17
CA SER A 246 19.08 8.63 -34.42
C SER A 246 20.56 8.28 -34.26
N LYS A 247 21.09 7.45 -35.17
CA LYS A 247 22.51 7.07 -35.15
C LYS A 247 23.43 8.29 -35.24
N SER A 248 23.08 9.28 -36.06
CA SER A 248 23.83 10.53 -36.15
C SER A 248 23.87 11.30 -34.82
N ALA A 249 22.79 11.29 -34.03
CA ALA A 249 22.79 11.92 -32.71
C ALA A 249 23.71 11.18 -31.71
N PHE A 250 23.84 9.86 -31.85
CA PHE A 250 24.80 9.07 -31.09
C PHE A 250 26.23 9.32 -31.56
N ASP A 251 26.50 9.24 -32.87
CA ASP A 251 27.83 9.50 -33.44
C ASP A 251 28.33 10.90 -33.03
N ASN A 252 27.47 11.91 -33.03
CA ASN A 252 27.80 13.25 -32.54
C ASN A 252 28.08 13.31 -31.03
N PHE A 253 27.45 12.44 -30.24
CA PHE A 253 27.68 12.37 -28.79
C PHE A 253 28.97 11.63 -28.45
N THR A 254 29.32 10.62 -29.24
CA THR A 254 30.49 9.76 -29.05
C THR A 254 31.73 10.25 -29.79
N ASP A 255 31.60 11.27 -30.64
CA ASP A 255 32.71 11.83 -31.41
C ASP A 255 33.92 12.17 -30.52
N GLY A 256 35.07 11.61 -30.88
CA GLY A 256 36.33 11.75 -30.15
C GLY A 256 36.38 11.10 -28.76
N LYS A 257 35.49 10.16 -28.44
CA LYS A 257 35.44 9.45 -27.15
C LYS A 257 35.55 7.95 -27.34
N ASP A 258 36.20 7.29 -26.40
CA ASP A 258 36.26 5.82 -26.33
C ASP A 258 35.11 5.26 -25.47
N SER A 259 34.66 4.05 -25.80
CA SER A 259 33.67 3.31 -25.01
C SER A 259 34.23 2.84 -23.66
N PRO A 260 33.36 2.61 -22.65
CA PRO A 260 31.91 2.80 -22.64
C PRO A 260 31.48 4.25 -22.38
N TYR A 261 30.38 4.63 -23.01
CA TYR A 261 29.69 5.89 -22.81
C TYR A 261 28.70 5.82 -21.64
N SER A 262 28.36 6.98 -21.07
CA SER A 262 27.36 7.05 -20.01
C SER A 262 26.43 8.25 -20.14
N VAL A 263 25.18 8.03 -19.72
CA VAL A 263 24.15 9.07 -19.67
C VAL A 263 23.47 9.02 -18.31
N GLY A 264 23.55 10.11 -17.56
CA GLY A 264 23.00 10.22 -16.22
C GLY A 264 21.51 10.56 -16.22
N PHE A 265 20.82 10.12 -15.17
CA PHE A 265 19.51 10.63 -14.79
C PHE A 265 19.46 10.88 -13.29
N THR A 266 18.55 11.76 -12.88
CA THR A 266 18.38 12.17 -11.49
C THR A 266 16.91 12.00 -11.09
N VAL A 267 16.67 11.44 -9.92
CA VAL A 267 15.36 11.36 -9.27
C VAL A 267 15.37 12.32 -8.09
N SER A 268 14.43 13.25 -8.04
CA SER A 268 14.24 14.16 -6.91
C SER A 268 12.88 13.92 -6.28
N VAL A 269 12.85 13.80 -4.96
CA VAL A 269 11.63 13.63 -4.17
C VAL A 269 11.56 14.77 -3.18
N SER A 270 10.45 15.50 -3.20
CA SER A 270 10.17 16.58 -2.28
C SER A 270 8.92 16.28 -1.49
N ASP A 271 8.99 16.34 -0.17
CA ASP A 271 7.84 16.36 0.71
C ASP A 271 7.30 17.79 0.80
N ASN A 272 6.07 17.99 0.35
CA ASN A 272 5.46 19.33 0.29
C ASN A 272 5.07 19.88 1.65
N ILE A 273 4.96 19.05 2.69
CA ILE A 273 4.53 19.45 4.03
C ILE A 273 5.74 19.53 4.98
N ALA A 274 6.58 18.49 5.02
CA ALA A 274 7.77 18.46 5.88
C ALA A 274 8.97 19.21 5.28
N GLY A 275 8.92 19.57 3.99
CA GLY A 275 10.01 20.26 3.31
C GLY A 275 11.26 19.39 3.09
N HIS A 276 11.17 18.08 3.36
CA HIS A 276 12.24 17.14 3.07
C HIS A 276 12.49 17.08 1.57
N LYS A 277 13.76 17.15 1.17
CA LYS A 277 14.18 16.97 -0.22
C LYS A 277 15.30 15.96 -0.26
N ILE A 278 15.12 14.96 -1.09
CA ILE A 278 16.15 13.98 -1.36
C ILE A 278 16.32 13.79 -2.86
N THR A 279 17.55 13.47 -3.25
CA THR A 279 17.91 13.29 -4.65
C THR A 279 18.74 12.02 -4.78
N GLY A 280 18.42 11.21 -5.77
CA GLY A 280 19.18 10.04 -6.18
C GLY A 280 19.65 10.21 -7.61
N GLN A 281 20.85 9.75 -7.92
CA GLN A 281 21.40 9.78 -9.28
C GLN A 281 21.86 8.39 -9.69
N ASN A 282 21.68 8.07 -10.96
CA ASN A 282 22.27 6.88 -11.57
C ASN A 282 22.55 7.15 -13.06
N SER A 283 23.20 6.20 -13.72
CA SER A 283 23.56 6.35 -15.13
C SER A 283 23.35 5.07 -15.92
N PHE A 284 23.05 5.23 -17.20
CA PHE A 284 23.09 4.17 -18.18
C PHE A 284 24.52 4.06 -18.73
N ILE A 285 25.01 2.84 -18.93
CA ILE A 285 26.34 2.56 -19.49
C ILE A 285 26.18 1.69 -20.72
N PHE A 286 26.78 2.10 -21.84
CA PHE A 286 26.66 1.45 -23.15
C PHE A 286 27.90 1.76 -23.99
N GLY A 287 28.26 0.93 -24.96
CA GLY A 287 29.39 1.22 -25.88
C GLY A 287 29.02 1.14 -27.35
N GLU A 288 27.85 0.61 -27.69
CA GLU A 288 27.39 0.50 -29.07
C GLU A 288 26.04 1.23 -29.29
N TRP A 289 25.72 1.51 -30.56
CA TRP A 289 24.41 1.98 -31.00
C TRP A 289 23.34 0.87 -30.96
#